data_AF-A0A183HPA8-F1
#
_entry.id   AF-A0A183HPA8-F1
#
_cell.length_a   1.000
_cell.length_b   1.000
_cell.length_c   1.000
_cell.angle_alpha   90.00
_cell.angle_beta   90.00
_cell.angle_gamma   90.00
#
_symmetry.space_group_name_H-M   'P 1'
#
loop_
_entity.id
_entity.type
_entity.pdbx_description
1 polymer ?
#
loop_
_entity_poly.entity_id
_entity_poly.type
_entity_poly.pdbx_seq_one_letter_code
_entity_poly.pdbx_strand_id
1 'polypeptide(L)'
;MTCSEAAKQLLEIADRIAKDRMEPAYMPSTECVALARIGWNDQKIVFCSLKALCDVDMGPPLHSLIIPGDLHPMELDFLKSFPAS
;
A
#
# COMPACT_ATOMS: atom_id res chain seq x y z
N MET A 1 -0.11 13.62 -5.08
CA MET A 1 -0.52 12.22 -5.20
C MET A 1 -0.43 11.57 -3.84
N THR A 2 -1.54 11.06 -3.32
CA THR A 2 -1.59 10.36 -2.02
C THR A 2 -1.39 8.85 -2.18
N CYS A 3 -1.19 8.12 -1.08
CA CYS A 3 -1.08 6.66 -1.14
C CYS A 3 -2.44 6.03 -1.50
N SER A 4 -3.55 6.63 -1.06
CA SER A 4 -4.91 6.25 -1.44
C SER A 4 -5.14 6.38 -2.94
N GLU A 5 -4.72 7.51 -3.54
CA GLU A 5 -4.79 7.72 -4.99
C GLU A 5 -3.93 6.70 -5.75
N ALA A 6 -2.71 6.45 -5.27
CA ALA A 6 -1.82 5.45 -5.85
C ALA A 6 -2.44 4.04 -5.82
N ALA A 7 -3.00 3.63 -4.68
CA ALA A 7 -3.67 2.35 -4.53
C ALA A 7 -4.85 2.21 -5.49
N LYS A 8 -5.70 3.24 -5.62
CA LYS A 8 -6.84 3.25 -6.55
C LYS A 8 -6.38 3.08 -8.01
N GLN A 9 -5.33 3.79 -8.41
CA GLN A 9 -4.78 3.68 -9.77
C GLN A 9 -4.19 2.30 -10.05
N LEU A 10 -3.46 1.73 -9.08
CA LEU A 10 -2.91 0.38 -9.21
C LEU A 10 -4.03 -0.65 -9.38
N LEU A 11 -5.08 -0.61 -8.55
CA LEU A 11 -6.23 -1.52 -8.68
C LEU A 11 -6.93 -1.37 -10.04
N GLU A 12 -7.10 -0.15 -10.53
CA GLU A 12 -7.68 0.08 -11.86
C GLU A 12 -6.80 -0.53 -12.97
N ILE A 13 -5.47 -0.42 -12.85
CA ILE A 13 -4.53 -1.03 -13.79
C ILE A 13 -4.64 -2.56 -13.73
N ALA A 14 -4.66 -3.15 -12.53
CA ALA A 14 -4.82 -4.60 -12.36
C ALA A 14 -6.13 -5.11 -12.97
N ASP A 15 -7.24 -4.40 -12.77
CA ASP A 15 -8.54 -4.74 -13.37
C ASP A 15 -8.51 -4.68 -14.89
N ARG A 16 -7.79 -3.72 -15.49
CA ARG A 16 -7.61 -3.63 -16.94
C ARG A 16 -6.79 -4.80 -17.47
N ILE A 17 -5.67 -5.13 -16.83
CA ILE A 17 -4.83 -6.28 -17.19
C ILE A 17 -5.64 -7.59 -17.14
N ALA A 18 -6.45 -7.78 -16.10
CA ALA A 18 -7.32 -8.94 -15.96
C ALA A 18 -8.38 -9.03 -17.08
N LYS A 19 -8.96 -7.89 -17.51
CA LYS A 19 -9.90 -7.85 -18.65
C LYS A 19 -9.25 -8.24 -19.97
N ASP A 20 -7.97 -7.93 -20.14
CA ASP A 20 -7.16 -8.36 -21.29
C ASP A 20 -6.71 -9.83 -21.19
N ARG A 21 -7.26 -10.60 -20.23
CA ARG A 21 -6.96 -12.02 -19.96
C ARG A 21 -5.50 -12.27 -19.60
N MET A 22 -4.83 -11.27 -19.03
CA MET A 22 -3.49 -11.38 -18.46
C MET A 22 -3.56 -11.42 -16.94
N GLU A 23 -2.55 -12.01 -16.31
CA GLU A 23 -2.45 -12.06 -14.84
C GLU A 23 -1.77 -10.78 -14.31
N PRO A 24 -2.43 -9.99 -13.45
CA PRO A 24 -1.81 -8.81 -12.87
C PRO A 24 -0.75 -9.20 -11.83
N ALA A 25 0.31 -8.40 -11.72
CA ALA A 25 1.40 -8.65 -10.77
C ALA A 25 1.03 -8.49 -9.29
N TYR A 26 -0.14 -7.92 -9.01
CA TYR A 26 -0.67 -7.68 -7.66
C TYR A 26 -2.20 -7.73 -7.71
N MET A 27 -2.80 -7.94 -6.55
CA MET A 27 -4.25 -8.10 -6.38
C MET A 27 -4.77 -7.16 -5.26
N PRO A 28 -6.10 -7.00 -5.12
CA PRO A 28 -6.68 -6.22 -4.02
C PRO A 28 -6.23 -6.64 -2.61
N SER A 29 -5.92 -7.94 -2.43
CA SER A 29 -5.43 -8.51 -1.17
C SER A 29 -3.92 -8.38 -0.97
N THR A 30 -3.15 -7.94 -1.97
CA THR A 30 -1.70 -7.77 -1.85
C THR A 30 -1.38 -6.78 -0.74
N GLU A 31 -0.52 -7.18 0.19
CA GLU A 31 -0.09 -6.33 1.29
C GLU A 31 0.85 -5.24 0.79
N CYS A 32 0.78 -4.05 1.39
CA CYS A 32 1.60 -2.91 1.02
C CYS A 32 1.90 -2.02 2.24
N VAL A 33 2.99 -1.25 2.14
CA VAL A 33 3.41 -0.30 3.17
C VAL A 33 3.27 1.12 2.63
N ALA A 34 2.38 1.90 3.22
CA ALA A 34 2.23 3.31 2.96
C ALA A 34 3.05 4.12 3.97
N LEU A 35 3.76 5.12 3.46
CA LEU A 35 4.64 5.99 4.22
C LEU A 35 4.26 7.44 3.94
N ALA A 36 4.18 8.27 4.98
CA ALA A 36 4.03 9.71 4.83
C ALA A 36 4.95 10.46 5.78
N ARG A 37 5.60 11.51 5.26
CA ARG A 37 6.45 12.46 6.02
C ARG A 37 7.48 11.79 6.94
N ILE A 38 8.14 10.73 6.46
CA ILE A 38 9.14 9.99 7.24
C ILE A 38 10.24 10.93 7.76
N GLY A 39 10.50 10.86 9.06
CA GLY A 39 11.42 11.75 9.78
C GLY A 39 10.78 13.03 10.34
N TRP A 40 9.48 13.27 10.10
CA TRP A 40 8.75 14.40 10.67
C TRP A 40 8.01 13.98 11.95
N ASN A 41 7.61 14.95 12.78
CA ASN A 41 6.89 14.69 14.03
C ASN A 41 5.53 14.00 13.81
N ASP A 42 4.93 14.21 12.64
CA ASP A 42 3.64 13.68 12.24
C ASP A 42 3.76 12.62 11.14
N GLN A 43 4.91 11.94 11.08
CA GLN A 43 5.13 10.80 10.19
C GLN A 43 4.08 9.71 10.41
N LYS A 44 3.73 8.99 9.33
CA LYS A 44 2.79 7.88 9.40
C LYS A 44 3.29 6.71 8.57
N ILE A 45 3.21 5.52 9.15
CA ILE A 45 3.53 4.23 8.52
C ILE A 45 2.30 3.35 8.69
N VAL A 46 1.80 2.79 7.59
CA VAL A 46 0.63 1.89 7.59
C VAL A 46 0.92 0.68 6.72
N PHE A 47 0.74 -0.50 7.29
CA PHE A 47 0.76 -1.80 6.64
C PHE A 47 -0.67 -2.33 6.54
N CYS A 48 -1.14 -2.50 5.30
CA CYS A 48 -2.48 -3.02 5.03
C CYS A 48 -2.57 -3.57 3.60
N SER A 49 -3.71 -4.16 3.24
CA SER A 49 -3.94 -4.58 1.85
C SER A 49 -4.09 -3.37 0.93
N LEU A 50 -3.74 -3.56 -0.35
CA LEU A 50 -3.86 -2.52 -1.38
C LEU A 50 -5.31 -1.99 -1.47
N LYS A 51 -6.29 -2.87 -1.25
CA LYS A 51 -7.71 -2.48 -1.17
C LYS A 51 -8.01 -1.59 0.02
N ALA A 52 -7.50 -1.91 1.21
CA ALA A 52 -7.72 -1.10 2.41
C ALA A 52 -7.05 0.29 2.26
N LEU A 53 -5.86 0.35 1.65
CA LEU A 53 -5.12 1.59 1.45
C LEU A 53 -5.91 2.64 0.63
N CYS A 54 -6.86 2.23 -0.21
CA CYS A 54 -7.74 3.14 -0.94
C CYS A 54 -8.52 4.10 -0.04
N ASP A 55 -8.76 3.73 1.22
CA ASP A 55 -9.59 4.50 2.15
C ASP A 55 -8.79 5.08 3.33
N VAL A 56 -7.47 4.91 3.33
CA VAL A 56 -6.59 5.42 4.40
C VAL A 56 -6.15 6.85 4.10
N ASP A 57 -6.41 7.76 5.05
CA ASP A 57 -5.82 9.10 5.05
C ASP A 57 -4.42 9.06 5.70
N MET A 58 -3.40 9.40 4.91
CA MET A 58 -2.00 9.48 5.33
C MET A 58 -1.58 10.91 5.71
N GLY A 59 -2.50 11.88 5.60
CA GLY A 59 -2.25 13.29 5.84
C GLY A 59 -1.56 13.98 4.66
N PRO A 60 -0.83 15.09 4.91
CA PRO A 60 -0.14 15.85 3.86
C PRO A 60 1.10 15.16 3.27
N PRO A 61 1.53 15.55 2.05
CA PRO A 61 2.75 15.05 1.40
C PRO A 61 4.04 15.31 2.21
N LEU A 62 5.14 14.60 1.95
CA LEU A 62 5.39 13.63 0.88
C LEU A 62 4.99 12.19 1.25
N HIS A 63 4.55 11.44 0.25
CA HIS A 63 4.07 10.06 0.39
C HIS A 63 4.92 9.09 -0.43
N SER A 64 5.08 7.86 0.07
CA SER A 64 5.69 6.73 -0.63
C SER A 64 4.86 5.46 -0.41
N LEU A 65 4.85 4.56 -1.39
CA LEU A 65 4.17 3.27 -1.34
C LEU A 65 5.16 2.16 -1.69
N ILE A 66 5.20 1.11 -0.88
CA ILE A 66 6.03 -0.08 -1.09
C ILE A 66 5.11 -1.28 -1.25
N ILE A 67 5.29 -2.03 -2.34
CA ILE A 67 4.73 -3.39 -2.49
C ILE A 67 5.90 -4.35 -2.26
N PRO A 68 5.97 -5.01 -1.10
CA PRO A 68 7.02 -5.98 -0.82
C PRO A 68 6.88 -7.21 -1.72
N GLY A 69 8.01 -7.89 -1.96
CA GLY A 69 8.00 -9.25 -2.49
C GLY A 69 7.81 -10.26 -1.35
N ASP A 70 8.58 -11.35 -1.39
CA ASP A 70 8.57 -12.33 -0.30
C ASP A 70 9.15 -11.72 0.99
N LEU A 71 8.34 -11.68 2.04
CA LEU A 71 8.74 -11.20 3.36
C LEU A 71 9.20 -12.36 4.23
N HIS A 72 10.34 -12.18 4.90
CA HIS A 72 10.75 -13.07 5.98
C HIS A 72 9.74 -12.93 7.15
N PRO A 73 9.44 -14.00 7.93
CA PRO A 73 8.47 -13.92 9.03
C PRO A 73 8.73 -12.78 10.02
N MET A 74 10.00 -12.50 10.31
CA MET A 74 10.41 -11.39 11.18
C MET A 74 10.05 -10.00 10.59
N GLU A 75 10.18 -9.82 9.27
CA GLU A 75 9.80 -8.57 8.60
C GLU A 75 8.29 -8.38 8.64
N LEU A 76 7.54 -9.46 8.39
CA LEU A 76 6.08 -9.46 8.48
C LEU A 76 5.60 -9.13 9.90
N ASP A 77 6.21 -9.73 10.93
CA ASP A 77 5.87 -9.46 12.32
C ASP A 77 6.16 -8.01 12.73
N PHE A 78 7.25 -7.44 12.21
CA PHE A 78 7.53 -6.00 12.38
C PHE A 78 6.48 -5.13 11.66
N LEU A 79 6.14 -5.43 10.40
CA LEU A 79 5.17 -4.64 9.65
C LEU A 79 3.76 -4.69 10.28
N LYS A 80 3.38 -5.82 10.89
CA LYS A 80 2.11 -5.96 11.62
C LYS A 80 1.96 -5.00 12.80
N SER A 81 3.04 -4.41 13.33
CA SER A 81 2.93 -3.38 14.37
C SER A 81 2.44 -2.02 13.84
N PHE A 82 2.24 -1.88 12.53
CA PHE A 82 1.77 -0.66 11.87
C PHE A 82 0.41 -0.85 11.17
N PRO A 83 -0.66 -1.28 11.86
CA PRO A 83 -1.94 -1.54 11.20
C PRO A 83 -2.57 -0.24 10.65
N ALA A 84 -3.44 -0.38 9.65
CA ALA A 84 -4.38 0.69 9.31
C ALA A 84 -5.34 0.89 10.50
N SER A 85 -5.26 2.07 11.11
CA SER A 85 -6.12 2.51 12.22
C SER A 85 -7.51 2.88 11.74
#